data_AF-A0A3C1KGG9-F1
#
_entry.id   AF-A0A3C1KGG9-F1
#
_cell.length_a   1.000
_cell.length_b   1.000
_cell.length_c   1.000
_cell.angle_alpha   90.00
_cell.angle_beta   90.00
_cell.angle_gamma   90.00
#
_symmetry.space_group_name_H-M   'P 1'
#
loop_
_entity.id
_entity.type
_entity.pdbx_description
1 polymer ?
#
loop_
_entity_poly.entity_id
_entity_poly.type
_entity_poly.pdbx_seq_one_letter_code
_entity_poly.pdbx_strand_id
1 'polypeptide(L)'
;AATAALEDRRSAPGVRVDAVRARTGALTDADFSRGDYAERAAAQDAALHLPALPTTTIGSFPQTGDIRRARARHAKGELTTAEYDGFLRDEIAAVITLQEDLGLDVLVHGEPERNDMVQYFAENLDGFAVTQNGWVQSYGSRATRPSILWGDVSRPAPITVAWAEYAQSLTAKPVKGMLTGPVTILAWSFVRDDQPLGETANQVALALRDEIGDLEQAGIAIIQVDEPALRELLPL
;
A
#
# COMPACT_ATOMS: atom_id res chain seq x y z
N ALA A 1 -24.98 20.09 20.98
CA ALA A 1 -24.59 18.81 20.34
C ALA A 1 -23.41 19.00 19.39
N ALA A 2 -23.55 19.75 18.28
CA ALA A 2 -22.46 19.94 17.31
C ALA A 2 -21.17 20.54 17.90
N THR A 3 -21.26 21.60 18.71
CA THR A 3 -20.09 22.20 19.38
C THR A 3 -19.35 21.20 20.27
N ALA A 4 -20.08 20.42 21.07
CA ALA A 4 -19.50 19.41 21.94
C ALA A 4 -18.79 18.30 21.15
N ALA A 5 -19.37 17.87 20.02
CA ALA A 5 -18.73 16.87 19.14
C ALA A 5 -17.44 17.42 18.48
N LEU A 6 -17.41 18.70 18.12
CA LEU A 6 -16.21 19.34 17.58
C LEU A 6 -15.11 19.49 18.64
N GLU A 7 -15.47 19.83 19.88
CA GLU A 7 -14.52 19.90 21.00
C GLU A 7 -13.96 18.52 21.34
N ASP A 8 -14.83 17.51 21.42
CA ASP A 8 -14.44 16.11 21.65
C ASP A 8 -13.43 15.63 20.60
N ARG A 9 -13.73 15.83 19.31
CA ARG A 9 -12.80 15.51 18.22
C ARG A 9 -11.45 16.21 18.38
N ARG A 10 -11.42 17.50 18.70
CA ARG A 10 -10.15 18.26 18.85
C ARG A 10 -9.27 17.70 19.96
N SER A 11 -9.87 17.14 21.01
CA SER A 11 -9.16 16.52 22.13
C SER A 11 -8.95 15.00 21.99
N ALA A 12 -9.55 14.36 20.97
CA ALA A 12 -9.52 12.92 20.83
C ALA A 12 -8.08 12.42 20.58
N PRO A 13 -7.64 11.36 21.31
CA PRO A 13 -6.34 10.75 21.07
C PRO A 13 -6.18 10.33 19.60
N GLY A 14 -5.01 10.61 19.01
CA GLY A 14 -4.72 10.29 17.61
C GLY A 14 -5.10 11.39 16.62
N VAL A 15 -5.99 12.34 16.96
CA VAL A 15 -6.30 13.47 16.05
C VAL A 15 -5.09 14.38 15.87
N ARG A 16 -4.31 14.57 16.94
CA ARG A 16 -3.03 15.27 16.90
C ARG A 16 -1.99 14.46 17.68
N VAL A 17 -0.95 14.01 16.99
CA VAL A 17 0.13 13.19 17.53
C VAL A 17 1.43 13.96 17.38
N ASP A 18 2.00 14.44 18.50
CA ASP A 18 3.16 15.32 18.49
C ASP A 18 4.36 14.76 17.71
N ALA A 19 4.61 13.44 17.82
CA ALA A 19 5.68 12.79 17.08
C ALA A 19 5.48 12.86 15.55
N VAL A 20 4.25 12.64 15.06
CA VAL A 20 3.91 12.75 13.63
C VAL A 20 4.06 14.19 13.16
N ARG A 21 3.63 15.17 13.97
CA ARG A 21 3.73 16.60 13.66
C ARG A 21 5.18 17.09 13.63
N ALA A 22 5.98 16.69 14.61
CA ALA A 22 7.40 17.01 14.65
C ALA A 22 8.13 16.42 13.44
N ARG A 23 7.84 15.16 13.09
CA ARG A 23 8.43 14.49 11.92
C ARG A 23 8.05 15.17 10.60
N THR A 24 6.79 15.54 10.44
CA THR A 24 6.31 16.26 9.23
C THR A 24 6.91 17.66 9.14
N GLY A 25 7.02 18.37 10.27
CA GLY A 25 7.61 19.70 10.33
C GLY A 25 9.12 19.75 10.13
N ALA A 26 9.80 18.60 10.19
CA ALA A 26 11.23 18.46 9.94
C ALA A 26 11.58 18.17 8.48
N LEU A 27 10.57 17.99 7.60
CA LEU A 27 10.80 17.77 6.17
C LEU A 27 11.51 18.96 5.53
N THR A 28 12.48 18.66 4.67
CA THR A 28 13.25 19.63 3.90
C THR A 28 13.11 19.36 2.41
N ASP A 29 13.50 20.29 1.55
CA ASP A 29 13.48 20.09 0.08
C ASP A 29 14.29 18.86 -0.35
N ALA A 30 15.33 18.51 0.41
CA ALA A 30 16.16 17.33 0.14
C ALA A 30 15.38 16.01 0.31
N ASP A 31 14.33 15.97 1.15
CA ASP A 31 13.50 14.78 1.35
C ASP A 31 12.62 14.45 0.14
N PHE A 32 12.43 15.42 -0.77
CA PHE A 32 11.62 15.28 -1.99
C PHE A 32 12.48 15.06 -3.25
N SER A 33 13.81 15.05 -3.11
CA SER A 33 14.73 14.85 -4.24
C SER A 33 15.35 13.46 -4.20
N ARG A 34 15.54 12.88 -5.38
CA ARG A 34 16.50 11.79 -5.59
C ARG A 34 17.79 12.39 -6.15
N GLY A 35 18.85 11.59 -6.25
CA GLY A 35 20.11 12.00 -6.90
C GLY A 35 19.95 12.25 -8.40
N ASP A 36 21.04 12.23 -9.16
CA ASP A 36 20.97 12.35 -10.62
C ASP A 36 20.34 11.10 -11.27
N TYR A 37 19.56 11.29 -12.34
CA TYR A 37 18.91 10.17 -13.01
C TYR A 37 19.90 9.26 -13.76
N ALA A 38 20.90 9.83 -14.43
CA ALA A 38 21.87 9.03 -15.19
C ALA A 38 22.72 8.17 -14.25
N GLU A 39 23.10 8.70 -13.08
CA GLU A 39 23.78 7.93 -12.03
C GLU A 39 22.92 6.76 -11.54
N ARG A 40 21.62 7.01 -11.26
CA ARG A 40 20.69 5.94 -10.84
C ARG A 40 20.48 4.90 -11.93
N ALA A 41 20.28 5.33 -13.18
CA ALA A 41 20.07 4.43 -14.30
C ALA A 41 21.28 3.51 -14.50
N ALA A 42 22.50 4.05 -14.46
CA ALA A 42 23.73 3.25 -14.53
C ALA A 42 23.86 2.24 -13.37
N ALA A 43 23.52 2.66 -12.14
CA ALA A 43 23.52 1.75 -10.99
C ALA A 43 22.44 0.65 -11.10
N GLN A 44 21.25 1.00 -11.61
CA GLN A 44 20.16 0.05 -11.84
C GLN A 44 20.52 -0.97 -12.92
N ASP A 45 21.11 -0.54 -14.04
CA ASP A 45 21.58 -1.42 -15.10
C ASP A 45 22.63 -2.41 -14.58
N ALA A 46 23.59 -1.92 -13.78
CA ALA A 46 24.64 -2.74 -13.18
C ALA A 46 24.13 -3.68 -12.08
N ALA A 47 22.99 -3.39 -11.45
CA ALA A 47 22.41 -4.24 -10.42
C ALA A 47 21.45 -5.29 -11.01
N LEU A 48 20.54 -4.85 -11.89
CA LEU A 48 19.40 -5.65 -12.35
C LEU A 48 19.68 -6.43 -13.64
N HIS A 49 20.64 -5.98 -14.47
CA HIS A 49 21.01 -6.63 -15.73
C HIS A 49 19.82 -6.98 -16.64
N LEU A 50 18.82 -6.09 -16.70
CA LEU A 50 17.62 -6.31 -17.50
C LEU A 50 17.93 -6.29 -19.01
N PRO A 51 17.22 -7.08 -19.83
CA PRO A 51 17.37 -7.01 -21.29
C PRO A 51 16.87 -5.68 -21.83
N ALA A 52 17.19 -5.38 -23.10
CA ALA A 52 16.82 -4.11 -23.73
C ALA A 52 15.30 -3.84 -23.78
N LEU A 53 14.48 -4.90 -23.79
CA LEU A 53 13.02 -4.82 -23.76
C LEU A 53 12.51 -5.69 -22.59
N PRO A 54 12.65 -5.23 -21.34
CA PRO A 54 12.26 -6.03 -20.19
C PRO A 54 10.74 -6.15 -20.10
N THR A 55 10.27 -7.35 -19.80
CA THR A 55 8.87 -7.71 -19.68
C THR A 55 8.45 -7.81 -18.22
N THR A 56 7.27 -7.26 -17.91
CA THR A 56 6.72 -7.25 -16.55
C THR A 56 5.19 -7.11 -16.60
N THR A 57 4.54 -7.27 -15.45
CA THR A 57 3.12 -6.96 -15.25
C THR A 57 2.96 -5.88 -14.19
N ILE A 58 1.71 -5.51 -13.88
CA ILE A 58 1.40 -4.31 -13.07
C ILE A 58 1.18 -4.62 -11.58
N GLY A 59 0.95 -5.87 -11.18
CA GLY A 59 0.71 -6.22 -9.77
C GLY A 59 -0.26 -7.39 -9.63
N SER A 60 -1.55 -7.09 -9.49
CA SER A 60 -2.59 -8.10 -9.23
C SER A 60 -2.68 -9.21 -10.29
N PHE A 61 -2.84 -10.44 -9.82
CA PHE A 61 -3.30 -11.60 -10.61
C PHE A 61 -4.78 -11.92 -10.28
N PRO A 62 -5.45 -12.81 -11.04
CA PRO A 62 -6.89 -13.06 -10.86
C PRO A 62 -7.29 -13.43 -9.43
N GLN A 63 -8.15 -12.61 -8.81
CA GLN A 63 -8.78 -12.89 -7.51
C GLN A 63 -9.84 -13.99 -7.64
N THR A 64 -9.38 -15.25 -7.56
CA THR A 64 -10.18 -16.46 -7.79
C THR A 64 -11.32 -16.65 -6.78
N GLY A 65 -12.25 -17.56 -7.10
CA GLY A 65 -13.30 -17.95 -6.16
C GLY A 65 -12.76 -18.57 -4.87
N ASP A 66 -11.62 -19.26 -4.95
CA ASP A 66 -10.95 -19.85 -3.79
C ASP A 66 -10.36 -18.78 -2.86
N ILE A 67 -9.65 -17.78 -3.41
CA ILE A 67 -9.14 -16.65 -2.62
C ILE A 67 -10.27 -15.94 -1.88
N ARG A 68 -11.39 -15.68 -2.56
CA ARG A 68 -12.57 -15.04 -1.95
C ARG A 68 -13.18 -15.89 -0.85
N ARG A 69 -13.29 -17.21 -1.06
CA ARG A 69 -13.80 -18.15 -0.04
C ARG A 69 -12.87 -18.23 1.17
N ALA A 70 -11.57 -18.36 0.95
CA ALA A 70 -10.57 -18.41 2.03
C ALA A 70 -10.62 -17.13 2.88
N ARG A 71 -10.64 -15.95 2.24
CA ARG A 71 -10.78 -14.65 2.93
C ARG A 71 -12.06 -14.58 3.76
N ALA A 72 -13.19 -15.01 3.21
CA ALA A 72 -14.47 -15.01 3.91
C ALA A 72 -14.50 -15.98 5.10
N ARG A 73 -13.87 -17.16 4.98
CA ARG A 73 -13.74 -18.14 6.07
C ARG A 73 -12.84 -17.63 7.18
N HIS A 74 -11.69 -17.03 6.84
CA HIS A 74 -10.80 -16.38 7.81
C HIS A 74 -11.52 -15.27 8.57
N ALA A 75 -12.26 -14.39 7.87
CA ALA A 75 -13.05 -13.32 8.51
C ALA A 75 -14.14 -13.84 9.48
N LYS A 76 -14.60 -15.08 9.31
CA LYS A 76 -15.57 -15.74 10.21
C LYS A 76 -14.90 -16.56 11.32
N GLY A 77 -13.57 -16.66 11.35
CA GLY A 77 -12.82 -17.52 12.27
C GLY A 77 -12.89 -19.01 11.93
N GLU A 78 -13.33 -19.37 10.72
CA GLU A 78 -13.39 -20.76 10.23
C GLU A 78 -12.05 -21.26 9.64
N LEU A 79 -11.09 -20.35 9.47
CA LEU A 79 -9.68 -20.62 9.18
C LEU A 79 -8.85 -19.87 10.20
N THR A 80 -7.82 -20.52 10.74
CA THR A 80 -6.80 -19.84 11.53
C THR A 80 -5.96 -18.92 10.63
N THR A 81 -5.33 -17.91 11.21
CA THR A 81 -4.41 -17.02 10.47
C THR A 81 -3.29 -17.81 9.81
N ALA A 82 -2.74 -18.83 10.49
CA ALA A 82 -1.68 -19.68 9.91
C ALA A 82 -2.15 -20.47 8.68
N GLU A 83 -3.37 -21.01 8.70
CA GLU A 83 -3.95 -21.71 7.54
C GLU A 83 -4.23 -20.74 6.38
N TYR A 84 -4.72 -19.54 6.69
CA TYR A 84 -4.98 -18.53 5.67
C TYR A 84 -3.68 -18.02 5.04
N ASP A 85 -2.66 -17.75 5.86
CA ASP A 85 -1.35 -17.33 5.38
C ASP A 85 -0.67 -18.42 4.55
N GLY A 86 -0.80 -19.69 4.95
CA GLY A 86 -0.34 -20.83 4.16
C GLY A 86 -0.99 -20.88 2.77
N PHE A 87 -2.32 -20.74 2.73
CA PHE A 87 -3.06 -20.65 1.47
C PHE A 87 -2.60 -19.48 0.58
N LEU A 88 -2.40 -18.28 1.15
CA LEU A 88 -1.93 -17.12 0.39
C LEU A 88 -0.50 -17.32 -0.14
N ARG A 89 0.37 -18.00 0.63
CA ARG A 89 1.71 -18.38 0.18
C ARG A 89 1.66 -19.33 -1.02
N ASP A 90 0.76 -20.31 -1.00
CA ASP A 90 0.57 -21.23 -2.14
C ASP A 90 0.12 -20.48 -3.40
N GLU A 91 -0.79 -19.50 -3.27
CA GLU A 91 -1.22 -18.65 -4.39
C GLU A 91 -0.07 -17.79 -4.94
N ILE A 92 0.76 -17.19 -4.07
CA ILE A 92 1.97 -16.45 -4.48
C ILE A 92 2.94 -17.37 -5.23
N ALA A 93 3.18 -18.59 -4.72
CA ALA A 93 4.09 -19.54 -5.36
C ALA A 93 3.60 -19.97 -6.75
N ALA A 94 2.30 -20.17 -6.92
CA ALA A 94 1.70 -20.45 -8.22
C ALA A 94 1.88 -19.29 -9.20
N VAL A 95 1.69 -18.05 -8.74
CA VAL A 95 1.87 -16.83 -9.56
C VAL A 95 3.33 -16.62 -9.95
N ILE A 96 4.29 -16.85 -9.05
CA ILE A 96 5.72 -16.76 -9.36
C ILE A 96 6.11 -17.81 -10.40
N THR A 97 5.76 -19.09 -10.17
CA THR A 97 6.05 -20.19 -11.10
C THR A 97 5.50 -19.90 -12.49
N LEU A 98 4.24 -19.44 -12.59
CA LEU A 98 3.62 -19.11 -13.87
C LEU A 98 4.41 -18.03 -14.63
N GLN A 99 4.84 -16.97 -13.95
CA GLN A 99 5.56 -15.88 -14.60
C GLN A 99 6.98 -16.29 -15.01
N GLU A 100 7.63 -17.17 -14.26
CA GLU A 100 8.89 -17.79 -14.66
C GLU A 100 8.74 -18.63 -15.93
N ASP A 101 7.71 -19.48 -15.97
CA ASP A 101 7.37 -20.32 -17.14
C ASP A 101 7.05 -19.48 -18.39
N LEU A 102 6.41 -18.33 -18.20
CA LEU A 102 6.14 -17.36 -19.27
C LEU A 102 7.38 -16.56 -19.68
N GLY A 103 8.48 -16.66 -18.96
CA GLY A 103 9.73 -15.98 -19.28
C GLY A 103 9.74 -14.49 -18.97
N LEU A 104 8.90 -14.00 -18.04
CA LEU A 104 8.90 -12.57 -17.67
C LEU A 104 10.21 -12.15 -16.96
N ASP A 105 10.66 -10.91 -17.14
CA ASP A 105 11.94 -10.43 -16.59
C ASP A 105 11.84 -9.88 -15.16
N VAL A 106 10.76 -9.15 -14.87
CA VAL A 106 10.46 -8.59 -13.54
C VAL A 106 9.09 -9.06 -13.09
N LEU A 107 9.04 -9.75 -11.95
CA LEU A 107 7.85 -10.45 -11.47
C LEU A 107 7.07 -9.64 -10.43
N VAL A 108 5.84 -10.06 -10.17
CA VAL A 108 4.97 -9.57 -9.09
C VAL A 108 4.43 -10.76 -8.29
N HIS A 109 4.01 -10.56 -7.05
CA HIS A 109 3.46 -11.65 -6.22
C HIS A 109 1.96 -11.90 -6.44
N GLY A 110 1.28 -11.03 -7.21
CA GLY A 110 -0.13 -11.21 -7.57
C GLY A 110 -1.15 -10.64 -6.59
N GLU A 111 -0.70 -10.12 -5.43
CA GLU A 111 -1.54 -9.46 -4.42
C GLU A 111 -2.77 -10.27 -3.91
N PRO A 112 -2.67 -11.61 -3.68
CA PRO A 112 -3.81 -12.40 -3.23
C PRO A 112 -4.30 -12.00 -1.82
N GLU A 113 -3.41 -11.46 -0.99
CA GLU A 113 -3.69 -10.97 0.37
C GLU A 113 -4.57 -9.72 0.36
N ARG A 114 -4.55 -8.94 -0.74
CA ARG A 114 -5.24 -7.66 -0.84
C ARG A 114 -6.63 -7.82 -1.42
N ASN A 115 -7.61 -7.25 -0.73
CA ASN A 115 -8.97 -7.14 -1.25
C ASN A 115 -9.19 -5.83 -2.04
N ASP A 116 -8.55 -4.76 -1.58
CA ASP A 116 -8.65 -3.41 -2.13
C ASP A 116 -7.34 -2.67 -1.84
N MET A 117 -6.87 -1.88 -2.81
CA MET A 117 -5.54 -1.25 -2.75
C MET A 117 -5.45 -0.09 -1.76
N VAL A 118 -6.55 0.47 -1.27
CA VAL A 118 -6.53 1.52 -0.23
C VAL A 118 -6.90 0.94 1.12
N GLN A 119 -7.94 0.11 1.18
CA GLN A 119 -8.38 -0.51 2.42
C GLN A 119 -7.27 -1.33 3.08
N TYR A 120 -6.47 -2.07 2.30
CA TYR A 120 -5.38 -2.89 2.85
C TYR A 120 -4.33 -2.06 3.60
N PHE A 121 -3.99 -0.86 3.11
CA PHE A 121 -3.10 0.05 3.83
C PHE A 121 -3.80 0.72 5.00
N ALA A 122 -5.05 1.17 4.83
CA ALA A 122 -5.82 1.81 5.89
C ALA A 122 -6.04 0.93 7.13
N GLU A 123 -6.13 -0.40 6.96
CA GLU A 123 -6.22 -1.35 8.09
C GLU A 123 -4.94 -1.47 8.90
N ASN A 124 -3.80 -1.05 8.33
CA ASN A 124 -2.46 -1.18 8.93
C ASN A 124 -1.81 0.16 9.26
N LEU A 125 -2.55 1.27 9.14
CA LEU A 125 -2.09 2.61 9.47
C LEU A 125 -2.91 3.19 10.62
N ASP A 126 -2.22 3.81 11.58
CA ASP A 126 -2.89 4.64 12.59
C ASP A 126 -3.53 5.86 11.92
N GLY A 127 -4.54 6.45 12.57
CA GLY A 127 -5.28 7.60 12.03
C GLY A 127 -6.32 7.22 10.97
N PHE A 128 -6.45 5.93 10.65
CA PHE A 128 -7.52 5.39 9.80
C PHE A 128 -8.53 4.58 10.60
N ALA A 129 -9.73 4.46 10.04
CA ALA A 129 -10.75 3.51 10.46
C ALA A 129 -11.39 2.90 9.21
N VAL A 130 -11.78 1.63 9.29
CA VAL A 130 -12.53 0.95 8.23
C VAL A 130 -13.93 0.60 8.72
N THR A 131 -14.90 0.65 7.80
CA THR A 131 -16.29 0.31 8.12
C THR A 131 -16.57 -1.15 7.75
N GLN A 132 -17.62 -1.75 8.31
CA GLN A 132 -18.09 -3.07 7.83
C GLN A 132 -19.06 -2.91 6.65
N ASN A 133 -19.98 -1.95 6.72
CA ASN A 133 -21.09 -1.77 5.77
C ASN A 133 -21.15 -0.38 5.11
N GLY A 134 -20.08 0.43 5.19
CA GLY A 134 -20.02 1.78 4.59
C GLY A 134 -19.80 1.76 3.09
N TRP A 135 -20.68 1.09 2.35
CA TRP A 135 -20.59 0.94 0.90
C TRP A 135 -20.98 2.24 0.17
N VAL A 136 -20.16 2.63 -0.79
CA VAL A 136 -20.40 3.77 -1.70
C VAL A 136 -20.32 3.26 -3.12
N GLN A 137 -21.31 3.57 -3.94
CA GLN A 137 -21.29 3.21 -5.36
C GLN A 137 -20.12 3.92 -6.07
N SER A 138 -19.31 3.15 -6.81
CA SER A 138 -18.20 3.67 -7.62
C SER A 138 -18.58 3.71 -9.10
N TYR A 139 -18.93 2.56 -9.69
CA TYR A 139 -19.34 2.49 -11.10
C TYR A 139 -20.25 1.30 -11.37
N GLY A 140 -21.41 1.54 -12.00
CA GLY A 140 -22.39 0.49 -12.27
C GLY A 140 -22.84 -0.20 -10.97
N SER A 141 -22.71 -1.52 -10.91
CA SER A 141 -23.00 -2.31 -9.69
C SER A 141 -21.79 -2.50 -8.77
N ARG A 142 -20.65 -1.84 -9.05
CA ARG A 142 -19.47 -1.89 -8.19
C ARG A 142 -19.57 -0.81 -7.11
N ALA A 143 -19.43 -1.24 -5.87
CA ALA A 143 -19.30 -0.37 -4.71
C ALA A 143 -17.92 -0.54 -4.10
N THR A 144 -17.37 0.55 -3.58
CA THR A 144 -16.19 0.57 -2.73
C THR A 144 -16.61 0.79 -1.28
N ARG A 145 -15.70 0.56 -0.35
CA ARG A 145 -15.88 0.82 1.08
C ARG A 145 -14.74 1.73 1.54
N PRO A 146 -14.83 3.04 1.27
CA PRO A 146 -13.77 3.98 1.59
C PRO A 146 -13.42 3.93 3.08
N SER A 147 -12.12 3.93 3.37
CA SER A 147 -11.64 4.15 4.73
C SER A 147 -11.94 5.57 5.21
N ILE A 148 -11.94 5.78 6.52
CA ILE A 148 -12.10 7.09 7.15
C ILE A 148 -10.72 7.48 7.69
N LEU A 149 -10.11 8.51 7.12
CA LEU A 149 -8.88 9.11 7.62
C LEU A 149 -9.29 10.19 8.62
N TRP A 150 -9.20 9.88 9.91
CA TRP A 150 -9.74 10.71 11.00
C TRP A 150 -8.66 11.37 11.85
N GLY A 151 -7.42 10.89 11.81
CA GLY A 151 -6.33 11.32 12.70
C GLY A 151 -4.99 11.51 12.01
N ASP A 152 -3.95 11.73 12.81
CA ASP A 152 -2.57 11.78 12.34
C ASP A 152 -2.07 10.38 12.00
N VAL A 153 -1.40 10.27 10.85
CA VAL A 153 -1.05 8.97 10.28
C VAL A 153 0.35 8.53 10.71
N SER A 154 0.45 7.30 11.23
CA SER A 154 1.70 6.57 11.46
C SER A 154 1.59 5.12 11.02
N ARG A 155 2.73 4.50 10.72
CA ARG A 155 2.84 3.08 10.42
C ARG A 155 3.43 2.34 11.62
N PRO A 156 2.63 1.58 12.40
CA PRO A 156 3.12 0.89 13.60
C PRO A 156 3.99 -0.34 13.29
N ALA A 157 3.81 -0.97 12.12
CA ALA A 157 4.55 -2.17 11.71
C ALA A 157 4.63 -2.29 10.17
N PRO A 158 5.57 -3.09 9.63
CA PRO A 158 5.60 -3.44 8.22
C PRO A 158 4.29 -4.04 7.71
N ILE A 159 3.85 -3.60 6.52
CA ILE A 159 2.55 -3.96 5.95
C ILE A 159 2.71 -5.08 4.92
N THR A 160 3.67 -4.93 4.01
CA THR A 160 3.80 -5.73 2.77
C THR A 160 5.08 -6.54 2.71
N VAL A 161 6.07 -6.19 3.55
CA VAL A 161 7.42 -6.76 3.54
C VAL A 161 7.42 -8.28 3.58
N ALA A 162 6.67 -8.91 4.49
CA ALA A 162 6.66 -10.37 4.64
C ALA A 162 6.18 -11.11 3.38
N TRP A 163 5.26 -10.51 2.61
CA TRP A 163 4.78 -11.07 1.35
C TRP A 163 5.80 -10.89 0.23
N ALA A 164 6.42 -9.70 0.16
CA ALA A 164 7.44 -9.41 -0.83
C ALA A 164 8.70 -10.27 -0.62
N GLU A 165 9.16 -10.43 0.62
CA GLU A 165 10.28 -11.32 0.99
C GLU A 165 10.00 -12.76 0.60
N TYR A 166 8.80 -13.25 0.94
CA TYR A 166 8.42 -14.61 0.57
C TYR A 166 8.41 -14.78 -0.95
N ALA A 167 7.77 -13.88 -1.69
CA ALA A 167 7.74 -13.94 -3.15
C ALA A 167 9.15 -13.89 -3.76
N GLN A 168 10.01 -12.98 -3.28
CA GLN A 168 11.40 -12.87 -3.73
C GLN A 168 12.21 -14.13 -3.40
N SER A 169 11.93 -14.81 -2.28
CA SER A 169 12.63 -16.05 -1.90
C SER A 169 12.39 -17.24 -2.85
N LEU A 170 11.34 -17.17 -3.68
CA LEU A 170 10.93 -18.24 -4.59
C LEU A 170 11.61 -18.16 -5.97
N THR A 171 12.32 -17.07 -6.28
CA THR A 171 12.88 -16.82 -7.61
C THR A 171 14.17 -15.99 -7.54
N ALA A 172 15.06 -16.21 -8.51
CA ALA A 172 16.25 -15.38 -8.69
C ALA A 172 15.95 -14.08 -9.48
N LYS A 173 14.77 -13.98 -10.12
CA LYS A 173 14.36 -12.77 -10.84
C LYS A 173 13.92 -11.70 -9.84
N PRO A 174 14.07 -10.40 -10.17
CA PRO A 174 13.59 -9.34 -9.30
C PRO A 174 12.06 -9.37 -9.19
N VAL A 175 11.55 -9.33 -7.96
CA VAL A 175 10.12 -9.21 -7.64
C VAL A 175 9.82 -7.78 -7.18
N LYS A 176 8.71 -7.20 -7.68
CA LYS A 176 8.28 -5.87 -7.26
C LYS A 176 7.67 -5.87 -5.86
N GLY A 177 8.11 -4.96 -5.01
CA GLY A 177 7.32 -4.47 -3.89
C GLY A 177 6.18 -3.59 -4.41
N MET A 178 4.98 -3.73 -3.86
CA MET A 178 3.76 -3.08 -4.39
C MET A 178 3.13 -2.19 -3.33
N LEU A 179 3.03 -0.89 -3.58
CA LEU A 179 2.42 0.07 -2.66
C LEU A 179 1.39 0.94 -3.37
N THR A 180 0.38 1.40 -2.63
CA THR A 180 -0.49 2.49 -3.08
C THR A 180 0.08 3.81 -2.59
N GLY A 181 0.14 4.81 -3.47
CA GLY A 181 0.70 6.11 -3.15
C GLY A 181 -0.16 6.94 -2.18
N PRO A 182 0.44 7.94 -1.53
CA PRO A 182 -0.22 8.72 -0.49
C PRO A 182 -1.42 9.54 -1.00
N VAL A 183 -1.39 10.05 -2.22
CA VAL A 183 -2.49 10.83 -2.81
C VAL A 183 -3.69 9.93 -3.08
N THR A 184 -3.48 8.70 -3.55
CA THR A 184 -4.57 7.74 -3.80
C THR A 184 -5.17 7.20 -2.52
N ILE A 185 -4.35 6.87 -1.52
CA ILE A 185 -4.86 6.49 -0.18
C ILE A 185 -5.73 7.61 0.38
N LEU A 186 -5.32 8.87 0.21
CA LEU A 186 -6.09 10.04 0.61
C LEU A 186 -7.37 10.17 -0.23
N ALA A 187 -7.27 10.21 -1.56
CA ALA A 187 -8.38 10.50 -2.47
C ALA A 187 -9.54 9.51 -2.36
N TRP A 188 -9.23 8.23 -2.12
CA TRP A 188 -10.23 7.16 -2.00
C TRP A 188 -10.60 6.85 -0.54
N SER A 189 -10.23 7.72 0.39
CA SER A 189 -10.72 7.74 1.77
C SER A 189 -11.66 8.92 2.00
N PHE A 190 -12.51 8.83 3.02
CA PHE A 190 -13.13 10.01 3.62
C PHE A 190 -12.07 10.73 4.46
N VAL A 191 -11.60 11.86 3.96
CA VAL A 191 -10.48 12.61 4.55
C VAL A 191 -10.99 13.60 5.60
N ARG A 192 -10.27 13.70 6.71
CA ARG A 192 -10.44 14.75 7.73
C ARG A 192 -10.45 16.16 7.12
N ASP A 193 -11.26 17.03 7.70
CA ASP A 193 -11.51 18.42 7.25
C ASP A 193 -10.88 19.49 8.14
N ASP A 194 -10.02 19.12 9.10
CA ASP A 194 -9.42 20.02 10.09
C ASP A 194 -7.99 20.46 9.77
N GLN A 195 -7.44 20.06 8.62
CA GLN A 195 -6.11 20.47 8.17
C GLN A 195 -5.99 20.45 6.63
N PRO A 196 -4.98 21.14 6.05
CA PRO A 196 -4.72 21.09 4.62
C PRO A 196 -4.45 19.66 4.11
N LEU A 197 -4.98 19.32 2.92
CA LEU A 197 -4.77 18.00 2.32
C LEU A 197 -3.28 17.65 2.12
N GLY A 198 -2.45 18.65 1.79
CA GLY A 198 -1.01 18.46 1.65
C GLY A 198 -0.32 18.02 2.94
N GLU A 199 -0.78 18.50 4.10
CA GLU A 199 -0.27 18.04 5.39
C GLU A 199 -0.66 16.57 5.64
N THR A 200 -1.92 16.22 5.37
CA THR A 200 -2.39 14.83 5.45
C THR A 200 -1.61 13.90 4.52
N ALA A 201 -1.40 14.32 3.26
CA ALA A 201 -0.66 13.56 2.27
C ALA A 201 0.79 13.32 2.71
N ASN A 202 1.46 14.31 3.29
CA ASN A 202 2.82 14.17 3.81
C ASN A 202 2.91 13.17 4.98
N GLN A 203 1.89 13.09 5.84
CA GLN A 203 1.86 12.08 6.92
C GLN A 203 1.76 10.66 6.34
N VAL A 204 0.86 10.44 5.37
CA VAL A 204 0.76 9.15 4.67
C VAL A 204 2.05 8.83 3.92
N ALA A 205 2.66 9.82 3.26
CA ALA A 205 3.90 9.66 2.52
C ALA A 205 5.08 9.26 3.43
N LEU A 206 5.18 9.84 4.63
CA LEU A 206 6.18 9.45 5.63
C LEU A 206 5.97 8.02 6.13
N ALA A 207 4.71 7.62 6.34
CA ALA A 207 4.36 6.25 6.71
C ALA A 207 4.76 5.24 5.61
N LEU A 208 4.51 5.58 4.35
CA LEU A 208 4.92 4.78 3.19
C LEU A 208 6.43 4.82 2.95
N ARG A 209 7.12 5.91 3.30
CA ARG A 209 8.59 6.01 3.24
C ARG A 209 9.25 4.97 4.15
N ASP A 210 8.67 4.73 5.32
CA ASP A 210 9.15 3.67 6.22
C ASP A 210 8.94 2.28 5.61
N GLU A 211 7.78 2.04 4.99
CA GLU A 211 7.51 0.78 4.28
C GLU A 211 8.47 0.55 3.10
N ILE A 212 8.75 1.58 2.31
CA ILE A 212 9.74 1.54 1.22
C ILE A 212 11.13 1.23 1.77
N GLY A 213 11.52 1.86 2.87
CA GLY A 213 12.81 1.62 3.53
C GLY A 213 12.94 0.18 4.04
N ASP A 214 11.87 -0.39 4.57
CA ASP A 214 11.88 -1.79 5.03
C ASP A 214 11.90 -2.78 3.86
N LEU A 215 11.17 -2.51 2.78
CA LEU A 215 11.25 -3.30 1.54
C LEU A 215 12.67 -3.30 0.95
N GLU A 216 13.32 -2.14 0.91
CA GLU A 216 14.71 -2.02 0.46
C GLU A 216 15.66 -2.82 1.37
N GLN A 217 15.52 -2.70 2.69
CA GLN A 217 16.32 -3.46 3.67
C GLN A 217 16.11 -4.97 3.56
N ALA A 218 14.91 -5.40 3.19
CA ALA A 218 14.56 -6.79 2.90
C ALA A 218 15.09 -7.30 1.55
N GLY A 219 15.80 -6.46 0.78
CA GLY A 219 16.41 -6.82 -0.50
C GLY A 219 15.48 -6.69 -1.70
N ILE A 220 14.32 -6.04 -1.56
CA ILE A 220 13.40 -5.80 -2.66
C ILE A 220 13.92 -4.63 -3.51
N ALA A 221 14.53 -4.97 -4.65
CA ALA A 221 15.25 -4.00 -5.49
C ALA A 221 14.34 -3.11 -6.36
N ILE A 222 13.10 -3.53 -6.63
CA ILE A 222 12.13 -2.78 -7.45
C ILE A 222 10.88 -2.57 -6.62
N ILE A 223 10.48 -1.31 -6.43
CA ILE A 223 9.28 -0.96 -5.67
C ILE A 223 8.39 -0.07 -6.54
N GLN A 224 7.17 -0.53 -6.78
CA GLN A 224 6.14 0.20 -7.51
C GLN A 224 5.21 0.89 -6.52
N VAL A 225 4.94 2.19 -6.75
CA VAL A 225 4.02 3.01 -5.96
C VAL A 225 2.95 3.55 -6.91
N ASP A 226 1.72 3.06 -6.76
CA ASP A 226 0.63 3.34 -7.68
C ASP A 226 -0.18 4.57 -7.25
N GLU A 227 -0.30 5.55 -8.16
CA GLU A 227 -1.06 6.79 -7.95
C GLU A 227 -2.18 7.02 -8.98
N PRO A 228 -3.15 6.10 -9.13
CA PRO A 228 -4.22 6.26 -10.12
C PRO A 228 -5.12 7.46 -9.85
N ALA A 229 -5.26 7.89 -8.60
CA ALA A 229 -6.12 9.02 -8.23
C ALA A 229 -5.44 10.39 -8.32
N LEU A 230 -4.17 10.47 -8.77
CA LEU A 230 -3.41 11.73 -8.83
C LEU A 230 -4.16 12.85 -9.57
N ARG A 231 -4.88 12.49 -10.63
CA ARG A 231 -5.66 13.44 -11.44
C ARG A 231 -7.04 13.74 -10.84
N GLU A 232 -7.58 12.87 -10.00
CA GLU A 232 -8.96 12.96 -9.50
C GLU A 232 -9.17 14.15 -8.56
N LEU A 233 -8.13 14.57 -7.83
CA LEU A 233 -8.18 15.69 -6.89
C LEU A 233 -7.72 17.04 -7.49
N LEU A 234 -7.44 17.12 -8.79
CA LEU A 234 -7.11 18.39 -9.43
C LEU A 234 -8.30 19.35 -9.38
N PRO A 235 -8.11 20.60 -8.92
CA PRO A 235 -9.14 21.64 -9.03
C PRO A 235 -9.58 21.79 -10.49
N LEU A 236 -10.90 21.77 -10.72
CA LEU A 236 -11.51 21.99 -12.04
C LEU A 236 -11.37 23.44 -12.51
#